data_AF-A0A6L6HRC6-F1
#
_entry.id   AF-A0A6L6HRC6-F1
#
_cell.length_a   1.000
_cell.length_b   1.000
_cell.length_c   1.000
_cell.angle_alpha   90.00
_cell.angle_beta   90.00
_cell.angle_gamma   90.00
#
_symmetry.space_group_name_H-M   'P 1'
#
loop_
_entity.id
_entity.type
_entity.pdbx_description
1 polymer ?
#
loop_
_entity_poly.entity_id
_entity_poly.type
_entity_poly.pdbx_seq_one_letter_code
_entity_poly.pdbx_strand_id
1 'polypeptide(L)'
;MKILALMLLLAGSNGAFGQAPICIPPEEPWVPVNDADFREYADLIAADFEHYFQELTHHFQCLEQAWQDGIERGRAAGERHAAFVARTKALGLGDSLGVDPGMGSKEPE
;
A
#
# COMPACT_ATOMS: atom_id res chain seq x y z
N MET A 1 18.06 -31.28 -14.60
CA MET A 1 18.31 -29.82 -14.66
C MET A 1 17.15 -29.01 -15.28
N LYS A 2 16.51 -29.47 -16.36
CA LYS A 2 15.35 -28.75 -16.98
C LYS A 2 14.15 -28.55 -16.03
N ILE A 3 13.88 -29.53 -15.16
CA ILE A 3 12.78 -29.45 -14.18
C ILE A 3 13.07 -28.41 -13.09
N LEU A 4 14.33 -28.25 -12.68
CA LEU A 4 14.74 -27.18 -11.76
C LEU A 4 14.52 -25.79 -12.38
N ALA A 5 14.85 -25.63 -13.66
CA ALA A 5 14.63 -24.38 -14.38
C ALA A 5 13.14 -24.04 -14.51
N LEU A 6 12.28 -25.05 -14.70
CA LEU A 6 10.83 -24.88 -14.77
C LEU A 6 10.22 -24.48 -13.42
N MET A 7 10.73 -25.02 -12.30
CA MET A 7 10.30 -24.63 -10.95
C MET A 7 10.70 -23.18 -10.60
N LEU A 8 11.88 -22.74 -11.04
CA LEU A 8 12.34 -21.35 -10.85
C LEU A 8 11.50 -20.34 -11.65
N LEU A 9 11.02 -20.72 -12.84
CA LEU A 9 10.16 -19.88 -13.68
C LEU A 9 8.73 -19.73 -13.11
N LEU A 10 8.21 -20.76 -12.44
CA LEU A 10 6.88 -20.72 -11.82
C LEU A 10 6.85 -19.91 -10.51
N ALA A 11 7.96 -19.87 -9.76
CA ALA A 11 8.05 -19.10 -8.52
C ALA A 11 7.99 -17.57 -8.72
N GLY A 12 8.40 -17.08 -9.90
CA GLY A 12 8.38 -15.65 -10.25
C GLY A 12 7.02 -15.08 -10.67
N SER A 13 5.98 -15.91 -10.74
CA SER A 13 4.61 -15.49 -11.11
C SER A 13 3.64 -15.40 -9.95
N ASN A 14 4.15 -15.47 -8.71
CA ASN A 14 3.41 -15.03 -7.53
C ASN A 14 3.33 -13.50 -7.53
N GLY A 15 2.55 -12.94 -8.47
CA GLY A 15 1.91 -11.65 -8.21
C GLY A 15 1.09 -11.88 -6.97
N ALA A 16 1.61 -11.44 -5.82
CA ALA A 16 0.90 -11.55 -4.57
C ALA A 16 -0.44 -10.84 -4.76
N PHE A 17 -1.51 -11.61 -4.91
CA PHE A 17 -2.84 -11.15 -4.55
C PHE A 17 -2.89 -11.07 -3.01
N GLY A 18 -1.94 -10.34 -2.43
CA GLY A 18 -1.92 -10.02 -1.02
C GLY A 18 -3.02 -9.01 -0.80
N GLN A 19 -3.93 -9.32 0.13
CA GLN A 19 -4.81 -8.30 0.68
C GLN A 19 -3.91 -7.18 1.20
N ALA A 20 -4.29 -5.91 0.93
CA ALA A 20 -3.50 -4.78 1.41
C ALA A 20 -3.30 -4.91 2.92
N PRO A 21 -2.07 -4.71 3.43
CA PRO A 21 -1.82 -4.83 4.86
C PRO A 21 -2.69 -3.81 5.60
N ILE A 22 -3.22 -4.21 6.75
CA ILE A 22 -3.98 -3.32 7.63
C ILE A 22 -2.97 -2.66 8.56
N CYS A 23 -2.68 -1.38 8.32
CA CYS A 23 -1.76 -0.60 9.14
C CYS A 23 -2.53 0.21 10.19
N ILE A 24 -2.58 -0.29 11.43
CA ILE A 24 -3.23 0.40 12.55
C ILE A 24 -2.20 1.30 13.24
N PRO A 25 -2.50 2.58 13.50
CA PRO A 25 -1.60 3.45 14.25
C PRO A 25 -1.54 3.03 15.73
N PRO A 26 -0.39 3.19 16.40
CA PRO A 26 -0.31 2.98 17.86
C PRO A 26 -1.10 4.05 18.61
N GLU A 27 -1.53 3.72 19.84
CA GLU A 27 -2.20 4.65 20.75
C GLU A 27 -1.20 5.67 21.32
N GLU A 28 -1.59 6.93 21.37
CA GLU A 28 -0.74 8.00 21.91
C GLU A 28 -0.58 7.87 23.43
N PRO A 29 0.64 8.04 23.97
CA PRO A 29 0.86 8.02 25.42
C PRO A 29 0.07 9.10 26.12
N TRP A 30 -0.54 8.74 27.25
CA TRP A 30 -1.26 9.70 28.09
C TRP A 30 -0.30 10.40 29.06
N VAL A 31 -0.49 11.70 29.25
CA VAL A 31 0.29 12.51 30.20
C VAL A 31 -0.64 13.13 31.26
N PRO A 32 -0.41 12.89 32.56
CA PRO A 32 -1.16 13.54 33.62
C PRO A 32 -1.01 15.06 33.60
N VAL A 33 -2.10 15.76 33.91
CA VAL A 33 -2.11 17.24 33.98
C VAL A 33 -1.56 17.76 35.31
N ASN A 34 -1.69 17.01 36.40
CA ASN A 34 -1.23 17.44 37.70
C ASN A 34 0.23 17.00 37.96
N ASP A 35 0.97 17.86 38.65
CA ASP A 35 2.40 17.68 38.93
C ASP A 35 2.72 16.53 39.89
N ALA A 36 1.76 16.11 40.72
CA ALA A 36 1.96 15.03 41.67
C ALA A 36 2.02 13.69 40.93
N ASP A 37 0.99 13.40 40.13
CA ASP A 37 0.90 12.20 39.30
C ASP A 37 1.98 12.19 38.22
N PHE A 38 2.31 13.35 37.63
CA PHE A 38 3.43 13.44 36.70
C PHE A 38 4.74 13.00 37.34
N ARG A 39 5.04 13.47 38.56
CA ARG A 39 6.28 13.09 39.26
C ARG A 39 6.26 11.62 39.69
N GLU A 40 5.11 11.12 40.11
CA GLU A 40 4.97 9.74 40.57
C GLU A 40 5.14 8.72 39.44
N TYR A 41 4.70 9.07 38.22
CA TYR A 41 4.71 8.16 37.07
C TYR A 41 5.65 8.58 35.94
N ALA A 42 6.59 9.49 36.18
CA ALA A 42 7.47 10.04 35.15
C ALA A 42 8.28 8.97 34.39
N ASP A 43 8.70 7.91 35.08
CA ASP A 43 9.44 6.79 34.50
C ASP A 43 8.55 5.92 33.61
N LEU A 44 7.30 5.66 34.02
CA LEU A 44 6.31 4.95 33.21
C LEU A 44 5.93 5.75 31.96
N ILE A 45 5.65 7.05 32.11
CA ILE A 45 5.33 7.92 30.98
C ILE A 45 6.49 7.95 29.97
N ALA A 46 7.74 8.04 30.44
CA ALA A 46 8.90 8.00 29.58
C ALA A 46 9.02 6.66 28.81
N ALA A 47 8.78 5.53 29.49
CA ALA A 47 8.78 4.22 28.85
C ALA A 47 7.67 4.07 27.80
N ASP A 48 6.47 4.61 28.06
CA ASP A 48 5.35 4.59 27.12
C ASP A 48 5.66 5.42 25.87
N PHE A 49 6.34 6.57 25.99
CA PHE A 49 6.80 7.33 24.82
C PHE A 49 7.81 6.55 23.98
N GLU A 50 8.79 5.88 24.61
CA GLU A 50 9.76 5.06 23.87
C GLU A 50 9.07 3.90 23.14
N HIS A 51 8.10 3.24 23.80
CA HIS A 51 7.30 2.20 23.17
C HIS A 51 6.46 2.74 22.00
N TYR A 52 5.78 3.87 22.19
CA TYR A 52 4.99 4.51 21.14
C TYR A 52 5.82 4.81 19.89
N PHE A 53 7.02 5.39 20.03
CA PHE A 53 7.84 5.73 18.86
C PHE A 53 8.42 4.50 18.15
N GLN A 54 8.66 3.41 18.88
CA GLN A 54 9.01 2.12 18.27
C GLN A 54 7.85 1.60 17.43
N GLU A 55 6.65 1.52 17.99
CA GLU A 55 5.45 1.07 17.27
C GLU A 55 5.08 2.00 16.11
N LEU A 56 5.28 3.31 16.25
CA LEU A 56 5.04 4.29 15.19
C LEU A 56 5.97 4.06 14.00
N THR A 57 7.22 3.67 14.25
CA THR A 57 8.17 3.29 13.20
C THR A 57 7.69 2.06 12.44
N HIS A 58 7.18 1.04 13.15
CA HIS A 58 6.58 -0.15 12.53
C HIS A 58 5.33 0.21 11.72
N HIS A 59 4.51 1.12 12.20
CA HIS A 59 3.34 1.63 11.47
C HIS A 59 3.74 2.28 10.14
N PHE A 60 4.77 3.14 10.12
CA PHE A 60 5.25 3.75 8.87
C PHE A 60 5.82 2.73 7.90
N GLN A 61 6.53 1.71 8.37
CA GLN A 61 7.02 0.63 7.52
C GLN A 61 5.86 -0.13 6.85
N CYS A 62 4.78 -0.40 7.58
CA CYS A 62 3.58 -1.01 7.03
C CYS A 62 2.95 -0.12 5.95
N LEU A 63 2.79 1.17 6.21
CA LEU A 63 2.20 2.11 5.26
C LEU A 63 3.02 2.23 3.98
N GLU A 64 4.35 2.27 4.09
CA GLU A 64 5.24 2.30 2.94
C GLU A 64 5.08 1.03 2.08
N GLN A 65 5.04 -0.14 2.70
CA GLN A 65 4.78 -1.39 1.98
C GLN A 65 3.41 -1.37 1.28
N ALA A 66 2.36 -0.91 1.98
CA ALA A 66 1.01 -0.80 1.42
C ALA A 66 0.99 0.13 0.19
N TRP A 67 1.73 1.23 0.25
CA TRP A 67 1.89 2.18 -0.82
C TRP A 67 2.58 1.57 -2.04
N GLN A 68 3.73 0.92 -1.84
CA GLN A 68 4.47 0.25 -2.92
C GLN A 68 3.62 -0.82 -3.62
N ASP A 69 2.90 -1.63 -2.84
CA ASP A 69 1.96 -2.61 -3.36
C ASP A 69 0.82 -1.94 -4.16
N GLY A 70 0.35 -0.78 -3.70
CA GLY A 70 -0.65 0.03 -4.38
C GLY A 70 -0.18 0.51 -5.76
N ILE A 71 1.06 1.01 -5.84
CA ILE A 71 1.68 1.45 -7.10
C ILE A 71 1.73 0.29 -8.10
N GLU A 72 2.24 -0.86 -7.66
CA GLU A 72 2.40 -2.02 -8.54
C GLU A 72 1.05 -2.54 -9.04
N ARG A 73 0.04 -2.63 -8.16
CA ARG A 73 -1.33 -2.95 -8.56
C ARG A 73 -1.89 -1.93 -9.56
N GLY A 74 -1.64 -0.64 -9.33
CA GLY A 74 -2.04 0.45 -10.23
C GLY A 74 -1.42 0.30 -11.62
N ARG A 75 -0.12 0.04 -11.70
CA ARG A 75 0.60 -0.22 -12.96
C ARG A 75 -0.01 -1.41 -13.71
N ALA A 76 -0.20 -2.55 -13.04
CA ALA A 76 -0.79 -3.74 -13.65
C ALA A 76 -2.26 -3.56 -14.07
N ALA A 77 -3.03 -2.75 -13.34
CA ALA A 77 -4.39 -2.37 -13.74
C ALA A 77 -4.38 -1.45 -14.97
N GLY A 78 -3.45 -0.49 -15.02
CA GLY A 78 -3.27 0.41 -16.16
C GLY A 78 -2.91 -0.33 -17.45
N GLU A 79 -2.00 -1.30 -17.40
CA GLU A 79 -1.64 -2.14 -18.55
C GLU A 79 -2.85 -2.95 -19.06
N ARG A 80 -3.62 -3.55 -18.15
CA ARG A 80 -4.85 -4.27 -18.50
C ARG A 80 -5.90 -3.35 -19.11
N HIS A 81 -6.05 -2.14 -18.57
CA HIS A 81 -6.96 -1.13 -19.11
C HIS A 81 -6.53 -0.70 -20.52
N ALA A 82 -5.25 -0.45 -20.76
CA ALA A 82 -4.72 -0.11 -22.08
C ALA A 82 -4.98 -1.22 -23.10
N ALA A 83 -4.75 -2.48 -22.73
CA ALA A 83 -5.05 -3.64 -23.57
C ALA A 83 -6.56 -3.76 -23.87
N PHE A 84 -7.42 -3.52 -22.87
CA PHE A 84 -8.86 -3.47 -23.03
C PHE A 84 -9.27 -2.39 -24.03
N VAL A 85 -8.76 -1.17 -23.89
CA VAL A 85 -9.03 -0.04 -24.80
C VAL A 85 -8.63 -0.38 -26.24
N ALA A 86 -7.42 -0.91 -26.43
CA ALA A 86 -6.92 -1.28 -27.75
C ALA A 86 -7.81 -2.34 -28.42
N ARG A 87 -8.24 -3.36 -27.67
CA ARG A 87 -9.13 -4.42 -28.19
C ARG A 87 -10.52 -3.88 -28.51
N THR A 88 -11.08 -3.06 -27.63
CA THR A 88 -12.39 -2.42 -27.83
C THR A 88 -12.39 -1.57 -29.10
N LYS A 89 -11.32 -0.81 -29.34
CA LYS A 89 -11.12 -0.04 -30.57
C LYS A 89 -11.06 -0.95 -31.81
N ALA A 90 -10.26 -2.02 -31.76
CA ALA A 90 -10.13 -2.96 -32.86
C ALA A 90 -11.46 -3.64 -33.26
N LEU A 91 -12.39 -3.77 -32.30
CA LEU A 91 -13.73 -4.34 -32.52
C LEU A 91 -14.80 -3.28 -32.88
N GLY A 92 -14.44 -1.99 -32.98
CA GLY A 92 -15.40 -0.92 -33.26
C GLY A 92 -16.38 -0.65 -32.11
N LEU A 93 -16.03 -1.04 -30.88
CA LEU A 93 -16.91 -0.92 -29.70
C LEU A 93 -16.64 0.36 -28.89
N GLY A 94 -15.66 1.17 -29.26
CA GLY A 94 -15.18 2.34 -28.50
C GLY A 94 -16.27 3.35 -28.15
N ASP A 95 -17.04 3.79 -29.15
CA ASP A 95 -18.10 4.79 -28.97
C ASP A 95 -19.24 4.27 -28.09
N SER A 96 -19.59 2.99 -28.22
CA SER A 96 -20.68 2.37 -27.46
C SER A 96 -20.34 2.16 -25.98
N LEU A 97 -19.05 2.03 -25.65
CA LEU A 97 -18.57 1.78 -24.28
C LEU A 97 -17.97 3.04 -23.64
N GLY A 98 -17.97 4.18 -24.33
CA GLY A 98 -17.39 5.43 -23.83
C GLY A 98 -15.89 5.34 -23.57
N VAL A 99 -15.18 4.50 -24.30
CA VAL A 99 -13.74 4.27 -24.13
C VAL A 99 -12.97 5.23 -25.05
N ASP A 100 -12.82 6.48 -24.62
CA ASP A 100 -12.01 7.50 -25.31
C ASP A 100 -10.51 7.30 -24.98
N PRO A 101 -9.60 7.20 -25.98
CA PRO A 101 -8.15 7.14 -25.76
C PRO A 101 -7.55 8.35 -25.03
N GLY A 102 -8.29 9.45 -24.83
CA GLY A 102 -7.81 10.69 -24.22
C GLY A 102 -7.78 10.78 -22.69
N MET A 103 -8.23 9.76 -21.95
CA MET A 103 -8.29 9.81 -20.48
C MET A 103 -7.15 9.05 -19.78
N GLY A 104 -5.93 9.19 -20.32
CA GLY A 104 -4.71 9.00 -19.56
C GLY A 104 -4.23 10.38 -19.11
N SER A 105 -4.20 10.61 -17.79
CA SER A 105 -3.66 11.80 -17.12
C SER A 105 -4.14 13.17 -17.64
N LYS A 106 -5.25 13.68 -17.08
CA LYS A 106 -5.17 15.08 -16.64
C LYS A 106 -4.48 15.05 -15.28
N GLU A 107 -3.20 15.42 -15.26
CA GLU A 107 -2.50 15.82 -14.04
C GLU A 107 -3.38 16.89 -13.33
N PRO A 108 -3.64 16.79 -12.02
CA PRO A 108 -4.31 17.88 -11.32
C PRO A 108 -3.38 19.10 -11.29
N GLU A 109 -3.90 20.26 -11.74
CA GLU A 109 -3.25 21.58 -11.58
C GLU A 109 -3.04 21.96 -10.10
#